data_AF-A0A9E1M2D0-F1
#
_entry.id   AF-A0A9E1M2D0-F1
#
_cell.length_a   1.000
_cell.length_b   1.000
_cell.length_c   1.000
_cell.angle_alpha   90.00
_cell.angle_beta   90.00
_cell.angle_gamma   90.00
#
_symmetry.space_group_name_H-M   'P 1'
#
loop_
_entity.id
_entity.type
_entity.pdbx_description
1 polymer ?
#
loop_
_entity_poly.entity_id
_entity_poly.type
_entity_poly.pdbx_seq_one_letter_code
_entity_poly.pdbx_strand_id
1 'polypeptide(L)' 'MTKSLYIAEKPSVAQEFAKALKENMQRRDGYLESQNSVVTWCVGHLVTMSYPEKY' A
#
# COMPACT_ATOMS: atom_id res chain seq x y z
N MET A 1 -15.78 6.97 -9.89
CA MET A 1 -15.02 5.88 -10.52
C MET A 1 -14.35 5.07 -9.42
N THR A 2 -14.34 3.75 -9.56
CA THR A 2 -13.69 2.85 -8.61
C THR A 2 -12.20 2.78 -8.96
N LYS A 3 -11.31 3.04 -8.00
CA LYS A 3 -9.87 2.81 -8.14
C LYS A 3 -9.49 1.47 -7.53
N SER A 4 -8.52 0.78 -8.11
CA SER A 4 -7.94 -0.44 -7.55
C SER A 4 -6.92 -0.09 -6.46
N LEU A 5 -7.02 -0.72 -5.29
CA LEU A 5 -6.07 -0.55 -4.20
C LEU A 5 -5.15 -1.77 -4.10
N TYR A 6 -3.84 -1.52 -4.13
CA TYR A 6 -2.78 -2.52 -3.97
C TYR A 6 -2.01 -2.24 -2.68
N ILE A 7 -1.84 -3.25 -1.84
CA ILE A 7 -1.12 -3.14 -0.56
C ILE A 7 0.08 -4.09 -0.58
N ALA A 8 1.28 -3.53 -0.48
CA ALA A 8 2.54 -4.30 -0.41
C ALA A 8 3.04 -4.45 1.03
N GLU A 9 3.91 -5.43 1.29
CA GLU A 9 4.49 -5.66 2.62
C GLU A 9 5.54 -4.62 3.06
N LYS A 10 6.16 -3.91 2.09
CA LYS A 10 7.23 -2.94 2.33
C LYS A 10 7.36 -1.92 1.18
N PRO A 11 7.95 -0.74 1.43
CA PRO A 11 8.01 0.34 0.43
C PRO A 11 8.69 -0.05 -0.88
N SER A 12 9.78 -0.82 -0.82
CA SER A 12 10.54 -1.21 -2.02
C SER A 12 9.72 -2.09 -2.97
N VAL A 13 8.89 -2.99 -2.43
CA VAL A 13 8.00 -3.86 -3.22
C VAL A 13 6.89 -3.04 -3.88
N ALA A 14 6.29 -2.08 -3.17
CA ALA A 14 5.29 -1.18 -3.74
C ALA A 14 5.83 -0.37 -4.94
N GLN A 15 7.08 0.07 -4.88
CA GLN A 15 7.71 0.81 -5.98
C GLN A 15 7.88 -0.06 -7.23
N GLU A 16 8.31 -1.32 -7.07
CA GLU A 16 8.43 -2.25 -8.20
C GLU A 16 7.06 -2.59 -8.81
N PHE A 17 6.03 -2.78 -7.99
CA PHE A 17 4.66 -2.95 -8.48
C PHE A 17 4.15 -1.73 -9.26
N ALA A 18 4.37 -0.52 -8.74
CA ALA A 18 3.96 0.69 -9.42
C ALA A 18 4.64 0.88 -10.78
N LYS A 19 5.92 0.49 -10.90
CA LYS A 19 6.63 0.47 -12.20
C LYS A 19 6.03 -0.58 -13.14
N ALA A 20 5.69 -1.76 -12.63
CA ALA A 20 5.11 -2.85 -13.42
C ALA A 20 3.69 -2.54 -13.93
N LEU A 21 2.91 -1.74 -13.21
CA LEU A 21 1.56 -1.32 -13.60
C LEU A 21 1.55 -0.39 -14.82
N LYS A 22 2.70 0.22 -15.19
CA LYS A 22 2.85 1.13 -16.35
C LYS A 22 1.85 2.28 -16.37
N GLU A 23 1.39 2.71 -15.20
CA GLU A 23 0.53 3.87 -15.05
C GLU A 23 1.32 5.11 -14.62
N ASN A 24 0.79 6.30 -14.93
CA ASN A 24 1.34 7.56 -14.46
C ASN A 24 1.04 7.73 -12.96
N MET A 25 1.92 7.16 -12.14
CA MET A 25 1.84 7.18 -10.68
C MET A 25 2.48 8.45 -10.12
N GLN A 26 1.71 9.18 -9.32
CA GLN A 26 2.20 10.32 -8.53
C GLN A 26 2.51 9.87 -7.11
N ARG A 27 3.68 10.27 -6.60
CA ARG A 27 4.07 9.98 -5.22
C ARG A 27 3.38 10.92 -4.24
N ARG A 28 2.85 10.33 -3.18
CA ARG A 28 2.21 10.99 -2.04
C ARG A 28 2.82 10.47 -0.73
N ASP A 29 2.32 10.97 0.39
CA ASP A 29 2.76 10.52 1.70
C ASP A 29 2.21 9.12 2.00
N GLY A 30 3.08 8.11 1.96
CA GLY A 30 2.72 6.71 2.23
C GLY A 30 2.08 5.92 1.07
N TYR A 31 1.95 6.50 -0.13
CA TYR A 31 1.39 5.79 -1.29
C TYR A 31 1.79 6.41 -2.64
N LEU A 32 1.50 5.67 -3.72
CA LEU A 32 1.58 6.07 -5.12
C LEU A 32 0.17 6.02 -5.71
N GLU A 33 -0.21 7.01 -6.52
CA GLU A 33 -1.57 7.11 -7.05
C GLU A 33 -1.60 7.52 -8.52
N SER A 34 -2.42 6.83 -9.30
CA SER A 34 -2.76 7.16 -10.66
C SER A 34 -4.26 7.50 -10.77
N GLN A 35 -4.75 7.67 -11.99
CA GLN A 35 -6.18 7.82 -12.24
C GLN A 35 -6.99 6.58 -11.84
N ASN A 36 -6.43 5.37 -12.01
CA ASN A 36 -7.16 4.10 -11.86
C ASN A 36 -6.69 3.26 -10.67
N SER A 37 -5.52 3.56 -10.10
CA SER A 37 -4.88 2.71 -9.09
C SER A 37 -4.27 3.52 -7.94
N VAL A 38 -4.24 2.89 -6.77
CA VAL A 38 -3.51 3.34 -5.58
C VAL A 38 -2.63 2.19 -5.11
N VAL A 39 -1.34 2.45 -4.91
CA VAL A 39 -0.36 1.48 -4.38
C VAL A 39 0.20 2.01 -3.07
N THR A 40 -0.02 1.30 -1.97
CA THR A 40 0.51 1.62 -0.64
C THR A 40 1.22 0.40 -0.04
N TRP A 41 1.77 0.54 1.15
CA TRP A 41 2.54 -0.51 1.81
C TRP A 41 2.42 -0.47 3.32
N CYS A 42 2.62 -1.64 3.93
CA CYS A 42 2.82 -1.77 5.37
C CYS A 42 4.29 -1.48 5.73
N VAL A 43 4.53 -1.19 7.01
CA VAL A 43 5.88 -1.18 7.60
C VAL A 43 5.85 -2.14 8.79
N GLY A 44 6.22 -3.39 8.53
CA GLY A 44 6.06 -4.48 9.50
C GLY A 44 4.59 -4.84 9.72
N HIS A 45 4.26 -5.32 10.92
CA HIS A 45 2.89 -5.69 11.27
C HIS A 45 2.09 -4.45 11.68
N LEU A 46 1.00 -4.16 10.95
CA LEU A 46 0.10 -3.05 11.29
C LEU A 46 -0.77 -3.31 12.52
N VAL A 47 -0.92 -4.59 12.88
CA VAL A 47 -1.73 -5.04 14.01
C VAL A 47 -0.95 -6.06 14.82
N THR A 48 -1.25 -6.12 16.11
CA THR A 48 -0.67 -7.07 17.05
C THR A 48 -1.81 -7.81 17.74
N MET A 49 -1.54 -9.06 18.12
CA MET A 49 -2.47 -9.81 18.96
C MET A 49 -2.67 -9.07 20.28
N SER A 50 -3.92 -8.95 20.71
CA SER A 50 -4.23 -8.51 22.06
C SER A 50 -4.15 -9.69 23.02
N TYR A 51 -3.66 -9.42 24.22
CA TYR A 51 -3.70 -10.38 25.30
C TYR A 51 -5.15 -10.55 25.84
N PRO A 52 -5.55 -11.75 26.28
CA PRO A 52 -6.89 -12.02 26.79
C PRO A 52 -7.37 -11.09 27.90
N GLU A 53 -6.45 -10.58 28.72
CA GLU A 53 -6.73 -9.70 29.86
C GLU A 53 -7.23 -8.31 29.46
N LYS A 54 -7.27 -7.99 28.15
CA LYS A 54 -7.80 -6.73 27.61
C LYS A 54 -9.25 -6.81 27.11
N TYR A 55 -9.86 -7.99 27.09
CA TYR A 55 -11.27 -8.17 26.70
C TYR A 55 -12.21 -8.01 27.90
#